data_AF-A0A1S1Y5X8-F1
#
_entry.id   AF-A0A1S1Y5X8-F1
#
_cell.length_a   1.000
_cell.length_b   1.000
_cell.length_c   1.000
_cell.angle_alpha   90.00
_cell.angle_beta   90.00
_cell.angle_gamma   90.00
#
_symmetry.space_group_name_H-M   'P 1'
#
loop_
_entity.id
_entity.type
_entity.pdbx_description
1 polymer ?
#
loop_
_entity_poly.entity_id
_entity_poly.type
_entity_poly.pdbx_seq_one_letter_code
_entity_poly.pdbx_strand_id
1 'polypeptide(L)'
;MTQLNWTVIKVPDANLILPDCVAISVGVSENRWIPHVLGSEVENIEQVLLPISTNQLLVGRRDLNRRVEFEKFNRFAAACSAEFFVSPINTAAIASYVADIGKESKQNILSIARNSVEQLGKTSCLESTIEIPGEIKVTSANIQDKTGISFPVSFPDSVDRESAEKIASVIEAIVCELAKIMPLNRIESVVFTANCPEIIQTIDKRFLISQLLEPIEEEHSVGLATAHVMIIDEKVMSSIISSSWLGQALLNPENEDLFQTALHVLVTLLAGISFIELVDTTLPDSLIKPLEDRWSGILFKHIYNACSSYFCARTSAGCKPNKEDWYRDQVIIAFRHAKEVIPNARLSYRHDGDLDSFLEFAIKNIGDALSCAASLIGHCDGLGKSFFGDEEQVTKILDELGLKKWIYVYQRDLEKIFSKQGKWTDISELTALNIHVERLLWQFSVFPWLMDTGQIKVEIPLAVDMEDLQKTA
;
A
#
# COMPACT_ATOMS: atom_id res chain seq x y z
N MET A 1 -14.65 -32.25 -16.83
CA MET A 1 -15.59 -31.10 -16.91
C MET A 1 -16.83 -31.45 -16.12
N THR A 2 -16.97 -30.92 -14.91
CA THR A 2 -18.15 -31.12 -14.05
C THR A 2 -19.27 -30.19 -14.51
N GLN A 3 -20.42 -30.77 -14.86
CA GLN A 3 -21.54 -30.06 -15.48
C GLN A 3 -22.44 -29.44 -14.39
N LEU A 4 -22.52 -28.11 -14.32
CA LEU A 4 -23.50 -27.41 -13.49
C LEU A 4 -24.85 -27.35 -14.22
N ASN A 5 -25.94 -27.53 -13.48
CA ASN A 5 -27.29 -27.33 -13.98
C ASN A 5 -27.66 -25.86 -13.85
N TRP A 6 -27.94 -25.20 -14.97
CA TRP A 6 -28.23 -23.78 -15.02
C TRP A 6 -29.73 -23.52 -15.04
N THR A 7 -30.18 -22.64 -14.16
CA THR A 7 -31.59 -22.22 -14.08
C THR A 7 -31.67 -20.74 -13.76
N VAL A 8 -32.66 -20.05 -14.33
CA VAL A 8 -33.01 -18.70 -13.91
C VAL A 8 -34.12 -18.81 -12.88
N ILE A 9 -33.88 -18.30 -11.68
CA ILE A 9 -34.90 -18.26 -10.63
C ILE A 9 -35.41 -16.83 -10.44
N LYS A 10 -36.71 -16.70 -10.21
CA LYS A 10 -37.31 -15.44 -9.74
C LYS A 10 -37.26 -15.40 -8.24
N VAL A 11 -36.79 -14.28 -7.70
CA VAL A 11 -36.58 -14.05 -6.28
C VAL A 11 -37.22 -12.72 -5.89
N PRO A 12 -38.57 -12.66 -5.90
CA PRO A 12 -39.27 -11.47 -5.43
C PRO A 12 -38.81 -11.13 -4.01
N ASP A 13 -38.65 -9.85 -3.74
CA ASP A 13 -38.25 -9.29 -2.43
C ASP A 13 -36.80 -9.54 -1.99
N ALA A 14 -35.99 -10.25 -2.79
CA ALA A 14 -34.57 -10.46 -2.49
C ALA A 14 -33.71 -9.21 -2.68
N ASN A 15 -34.18 -8.22 -3.45
CA ASN A 15 -33.48 -6.94 -3.69
C ASN A 15 -32.01 -7.13 -4.06
N LEU A 16 -31.76 -7.94 -5.10
CA LEU A 16 -30.42 -8.41 -5.43
C LEU A 16 -29.47 -7.25 -5.68
N ILE A 17 -28.32 -7.29 -5.03
CA ILE A 17 -27.19 -6.40 -5.25
C ILE A 17 -26.37 -6.93 -6.44
N LEU A 18 -26.00 -6.04 -7.36
CA LEU A 18 -25.06 -6.34 -8.44
C LEU A 18 -23.63 -6.09 -7.95
N PRO A 19 -22.79 -7.13 -7.80
CA PRO A 19 -21.38 -6.95 -7.42
C PRO A 19 -20.50 -6.59 -8.62
N ASP A 20 -19.37 -5.95 -8.34
CA ASP A 20 -18.37 -5.62 -9.38
C ASP A 20 -17.67 -6.86 -9.94
N CYS A 21 -17.61 -7.95 -9.15
CA CYS A 21 -17.10 -9.24 -9.60
C CYS A 21 -18.05 -10.00 -10.55
N VAL A 22 -19.20 -9.41 -10.89
CA VAL A 22 -20.25 -9.93 -11.78
C VAL A 22 -20.97 -11.15 -11.21
N ALA A 23 -20.26 -12.22 -10.87
CA ALA A 23 -20.81 -13.47 -10.35
C ALA A 23 -20.06 -13.92 -9.09
N ILE A 24 -20.74 -14.73 -8.28
CA ILE A 24 -20.21 -15.30 -7.04
C ILE A 24 -20.29 -16.83 -7.10
N SER A 25 -19.19 -17.51 -6.75
CA SER A 25 -19.09 -18.96 -6.64
C SER A 25 -19.20 -19.40 -5.17
N VAL A 26 -19.77 -20.59 -4.95
CA VAL A 26 -19.84 -21.26 -3.65
C VAL A 26 -19.21 -22.65 -3.76
N GLY A 27 -18.19 -22.92 -2.93
CA GLY A 27 -17.42 -24.17 -2.92
C GLY A 27 -17.99 -25.29 -2.02
N VAL A 28 -17.54 -26.54 -2.25
CA VAL A 28 -17.91 -27.75 -1.47
C VAL A 28 -17.39 -27.72 -0.03
N SER A 29 -16.17 -27.25 0.21
CA SER A 29 -15.63 -27.11 1.57
C SER A 29 -16.17 -25.83 2.21
N GLU A 30 -16.78 -25.99 3.39
CA GLU A 30 -17.18 -24.89 4.30
C GLU A 30 -18.24 -23.90 3.79
N ASN A 31 -18.90 -24.18 2.65
CA ASN A 31 -19.90 -23.27 2.06
C ASN A 31 -19.31 -21.88 1.79
N ARG A 32 -18.01 -21.83 1.45
CA ARG A 32 -17.24 -20.60 1.23
C ARG A 32 -17.70 -19.88 -0.04
N TRP A 33 -17.94 -18.58 0.09
CA TRP A 33 -18.32 -17.68 -1.00
C TRP A 33 -17.05 -17.01 -1.55
N ILE A 34 -16.93 -16.91 -2.88
CA ILE A 34 -15.79 -16.29 -3.55
C ILE A 34 -16.23 -15.55 -4.83
N PRO A 35 -15.58 -14.43 -5.21
CA PRO A 35 -15.76 -13.83 -6.54
C PRO A 35 -15.53 -14.88 -7.64
N HIS A 36 -16.46 -15.02 -8.58
CA HIS A 36 -16.37 -16.06 -9.61
C HIS A 36 -15.14 -15.89 -10.51
N VAL A 37 -14.72 -14.65 -10.76
CA VAL A 37 -13.50 -14.31 -11.51
C VAL A 37 -12.24 -14.91 -10.87
N LEU A 38 -12.23 -15.11 -9.55
CA LEU A 38 -11.13 -15.74 -8.82
C LEU A 38 -11.30 -17.27 -8.70
N GLY A 39 -12.42 -17.82 -9.17
CA GLY A 39 -12.82 -19.20 -8.95
C GLY A 39 -12.31 -20.21 -9.97
N SER A 40 -11.36 -19.87 -10.84
CA SER A 40 -10.84 -20.80 -11.86
C SER A 40 -10.14 -22.04 -11.27
N GLU A 41 -9.81 -22.04 -9.98
CA GLU A 41 -9.03 -23.08 -9.31
C GLU A 41 -9.78 -23.87 -8.22
N VAL A 42 -11.06 -23.55 -7.95
CA VAL A 42 -11.84 -24.38 -7.03
C VAL A 42 -12.31 -25.63 -7.77
N GLU A 43 -11.45 -26.65 -7.79
CA GLU A 43 -11.88 -28.03 -7.95
C GLU A 43 -12.97 -28.25 -6.89
N ASN A 44 -14.24 -28.21 -7.31
CA ASN A 44 -15.46 -28.34 -6.48
C ASN A 44 -16.31 -27.08 -6.23
N ILE A 45 -16.64 -26.32 -7.29
CA ILE A 45 -17.78 -25.40 -7.27
C ILE A 45 -19.10 -26.19 -7.18
N GLU A 46 -19.93 -25.88 -6.18
CA GLU A 46 -21.30 -26.42 -6.02
C GLU A 46 -22.35 -25.52 -6.63
N GLN A 47 -22.13 -24.22 -6.55
CA GLN A 47 -23.10 -23.23 -6.98
C GLN A 47 -22.42 -21.98 -7.54
N VAL A 48 -22.97 -21.42 -8.62
CA VAL A 48 -22.59 -20.11 -9.19
C VAL A 48 -23.84 -19.25 -9.25
N LEU A 49 -23.72 -18.01 -8.78
CA LEU A 49 -24.81 -17.05 -8.62
C LEU A 49 -24.48 -15.77 -9.39
N LEU A 50 -25.30 -15.43 -10.37
CA LEU A 50 -25.16 -14.22 -11.19
C LEU A 50 -26.49 -13.45 -11.17
N PRO A 51 -26.55 -12.24 -10.60
CA PRO A 51 -27.74 -11.39 -10.65
C PRO A 51 -27.93 -10.88 -12.08
N ILE A 52 -29.09 -11.19 -12.67
CA ILE A 52 -29.47 -10.70 -14.01
C ILE A 52 -30.30 -9.42 -13.88
N SER A 53 -31.07 -9.32 -12.81
CA SER A 53 -31.87 -8.14 -12.45
C SER A 53 -32.04 -8.09 -10.94
N THR A 54 -32.76 -7.06 -10.47
CA THR A 54 -33.06 -6.86 -9.04
C THR A 54 -33.90 -7.98 -8.41
N ASN A 55 -34.53 -8.84 -9.22
CA ASN A 55 -35.40 -9.94 -8.79
C ASN A 55 -35.17 -11.26 -9.56
N GLN A 56 -34.09 -11.36 -10.34
CA GLN A 56 -33.74 -12.58 -11.08
C GLN A 56 -32.27 -12.93 -10.88
N LEU A 57 -32.03 -14.20 -10.57
CA LEU A 57 -30.71 -14.77 -10.38
C LEU A 57 -30.53 -15.92 -11.37
N LEU A 58 -29.47 -15.87 -12.17
CA LEU A 58 -28.96 -17.04 -12.87
C LEU A 58 -28.19 -17.88 -11.86
N VAL A 59 -28.55 -19.15 -11.78
CA VAL A 59 -28.00 -20.06 -10.80
C VAL A 59 -27.54 -21.35 -11.48
N GLY A 60 -26.23 -21.59 -11.45
CA GLY A 60 -25.64 -22.87 -11.78
C GLY A 60 -25.53 -23.71 -10.50
N ARG A 61 -26.05 -24.94 -10.46
CA ARG A 61 -25.97 -25.82 -9.28
C ARG A 61 -25.56 -27.24 -9.65
N ARG A 62 -24.77 -27.87 -8.78
CA ARG A 62 -24.53 -29.32 -8.81
C ARG A 62 -25.68 -30.08 -8.15
N ASP A 63 -26.08 -29.67 -6.94
CA ASP A 63 -27.28 -30.16 -6.26
C ASP A 63 -28.48 -29.22 -6.49
N LEU A 64 -29.50 -29.71 -7.18
CA LEU A 64 -30.73 -28.97 -7.47
C LEU A 64 -31.52 -28.60 -6.19
N ASN A 65 -31.34 -29.35 -5.10
CA ASN A 65 -32.03 -29.10 -3.83
C ASN A 65 -31.37 -28.01 -2.98
N ARG A 66 -30.13 -27.62 -3.29
CA ARG A 66 -29.42 -26.57 -2.56
C ARG A 66 -30.15 -25.24 -2.71
N ARG A 67 -30.56 -24.63 -1.59
CA ARG A 67 -31.19 -23.30 -1.58
C ARG A 67 -30.15 -22.21 -1.79
N VAL A 68 -30.59 -21.06 -2.29
CA VAL A 68 -29.76 -19.85 -2.35
C VAL A 68 -30.10 -19.00 -1.14
N GLU A 69 -29.07 -18.57 -0.43
CA GLU A 69 -29.17 -17.69 0.73
C GLU A 69 -29.04 -16.23 0.26
N PHE A 70 -30.16 -15.58 -0.08
CA PHE A 70 -30.14 -14.25 -0.72
C PHE A 70 -29.56 -13.14 0.15
N GLU A 71 -29.77 -13.18 1.46
CA GLU A 71 -29.16 -12.22 2.39
C GLU A 71 -27.63 -12.34 2.41
N LYS A 72 -27.12 -13.58 2.44
CA LYS A 72 -25.68 -13.83 2.34
C LYS A 72 -25.14 -13.41 0.98
N PHE A 73 -25.87 -13.70 -0.10
CA PHE A 73 -25.51 -13.24 -1.44
C PHE A 73 -25.39 -11.73 -1.49
N ASN A 74 -26.38 -10.98 -1.01
CA ASN A 74 -26.36 -9.51 -1.05
C ASN A 74 -25.23 -8.93 -0.20
N ARG A 75 -25.02 -9.48 1.00
CA ARG A 75 -23.91 -9.05 1.87
C ARG A 75 -22.56 -9.29 1.19
N PHE A 76 -22.37 -10.47 0.62
CA PHE A 76 -21.13 -10.82 -0.09
C PHE A 76 -20.97 -10.01 -1.39
N ALA A 77 -22.06 -9.74 -2.09
CA ALA A 77 -22.06 -8.93 -3.30
C ALA A 77 -21.66 -7.48 -2.99
N ALA A 78 -22.21 -6.90 -1.92
CA ALA A 78 -21.77 -5.60 -1.41
C ALA A 78 -20.29 -5.64 -1.01
N ALA A 79 -19.83 -6.72 -0.39
CA ALA A 79 -18.44 -6.87 0.01
C ALA A 79 -17.45 -7.07 -1.16
N CYS A 80 -17.96 -7.51 -2.31
CA CYS A 80 -17.23 -7.58 -3.59
C CYS A 80 -17.28 -6.28 -4.39
N SER A 81 -18.08 -5.29 -3.99
CA SER A 81 -18.11 -3.98 -4.64
C SER A 81 -16.96 -3.10 -4.16
N ALA A 82 -16.44 -2.26 -5.06
CA ALA A 82 -15.23 -1.46 -4.83
C ALA A 82 -15.54 -0.14 -4.11
N GLU A 83 -16.51 0.63 -4.58
CA GLU A 83 -16.82 1.98 -4.07
C GLU A 83 -18.28 2.12 -3.62
N PHE A 84 -19.19 1.57 -4.42
CA PHE A 84 -20.62 1.58 -4.15
C PHE A 84 -21.23 0.30 -4.71
N PHE A 85 -22.43 -0.03 -4.28
CA PHE A 85 -23.23 -1.06 -4.92
C PHE A 85 -24.60 -0.51 -5.28
N VAL A 86 -25.21 -1.05 -6.32
CA VAL A 86 -26.56 -0.66 -6.73
C VAL A 86 -27.56 -1.61 -6.11
N SER A 87 -28.55 -1.06 -5.41
CA SER A 87 -29.69 -1.79 -4.88
C SER A 87 -30.99 -1.14 -5.33
N PRO A 88 -32.06 -1.91 -5.62
CA PRO A 88 -33.36 -1.36 -5.97
C PRO A 88 -34.00 -0.53 -4.84
N ILE A 89 -33.61 -0.76 -3.59
CA ILE A 89 -34.17 -0.11 -2.41
C ILE A 89 -33.09 0.18 -1.37
N ASN A 90 -33.30 1.20 -0.53
CA ASN A 90 -32.42 1.54 0.57
C ASN A 90 -33.09 1.23 1.92
N THR A 91 -32.95 -0.02 2.38
CA THR A 91 -33.42 -0.46 3.71
C THR A 91 -32.30 -0.38 4.73
N ALA A 92 -32.62 -0.41 6.04
CA ALA A 92 -31.60 -0.43 7.09
C ALA A 92 -30.61 -1.60 6.96
N ALA A 93 -31.07 -2.77 6.51
CA ALA A 93 -30.22 -3.93 6.26
C ALA A 93 -29.25 -3.68 5.10
N ILE A 94 -29.74 -3.15 3.97
CA ILE A 94 -28.90 -2.83 2.81
C ILE A 94 -27.92 -1.69 3.13
N ALA A 95 -28.37 -0.66 3.84
CA ALA A 95 -27.50 0.42 4.31
C ALA A 95 -26.38 -0.10 5.23
N SER A 96 -26.63 -1.14 6.02
CA SER A 96 -25.59 -1.75 6.86
C SER A 96 -24.47 -2.43 6.05
N TYR A 97 -24.76 -2.89 4.83
CA TYR A 97 -23.76 -3.53 3.96
C TYR A 97 -22.77 -2.53 3.34
N VAL A 98 -23.01 -1.22 3.44
CA VAL A 98 -22.03 -0.20 3.04
C VAL A 98 -20.72 -0.39 3.82
N ALA A 99 -20.80 -0.80 5.09
CA ALA A 99 -19.63 -1.11 5.90
C ALA A 99 -18.87 -2.36 5.44
N ASP A 100 -19.45 -3.18 4.55
CA ASP A 100 -18.84 -4.39 4.03
C ASP A 100 -18.11 -4.16 2.69
N ILE A 101 -18.31 -3.02 2.01
CA ILE A 101 -17.69 -2.68 0.71
C ILE A 101 -16.17 -2.92 0.72
N GLY A 102 -15.69 -3.64 -0.29
CA GLY A 102 -14.29 -4.00 -0.49
C GLY A 102 -13.71 -5.03 0.47
N LYS A 103 -14.47 -5.57 1.44
CA LYS A 103 -13.95 -6.58 2.40
C LYS A 103 -13.49 -7.87 1.72
N GLU A 104 -14.18 -8.33 0.68
CA GLU A 104 -13.79 -9.57 0.00
C GLU A 104 -12.51 -9.38 -0.81
N SER A 105 -12.36 -8.27 -1.55
CA SER A 105 -11.11 -7.94 -2.25
C SER A 105 -9.91 -7.93 -1.29
N LYS A 106 -10.10 -7.48 -0.04
CA LYS A 106 -9.08 -7.44 1.02
C LYS A 106 -8.77 -8.82 1.60
N GLN A 107 -9.77 -9.66 1.83
CA GLN A 107 -9.59 -11.04 2.32
C GLN A 107 -9.00 -11.97 1.25
N ASN A 108 -9.24 -11.66 -0.03
CA ASN A 108 -8.74 -12.45 -1.14
C ASN A 108 -7.20 -12.44 -1.19
N ILE A 109 -6.52 -11.31 -0.93
CA ILE A 109 -5.04 -11.20 -0.94
C ILE A 109 -4.38 -12.22 0.02
N LEU A 110 -4.91 -12.37 1.24
CA LEU A 110 -4.43 -13.38 2.20
C LEU A 110 -4.72 -14.80 1.74
N SER A 111 -5.93 -15.04 1.22
CA SER A 111 -6.32 -16.36 0.76
C SER A 111 -5.55 -16.80 -0.49
N ILE A 112 -5.15 -15.85 -1.32
CA ILE A 112 -4.32 -16.04 -2.51
C ILE A 112 -2.94 -16.54 -2.08
N ALA A 113 -2.24 -15.80 -1.21
CA ALA A 113 -0.92 -16.19 -0.75
C ALA A 113 -0.93 -17.56 -0.07
N ARG A 114 -1.96 -17.85 0.75
CA ARG A 114 -2.13 -19.18 1.36
C ARG A 114 -2.40 -20.28 0.33
N ASN A 115 -3.32 -20.06 -0.61
CA ASN A 115 -3.64 -21.02 -1.66
C ASN A 115 -2.41 -21.31 -2.53
N SER A 116 -1.59 -20.30 -2.83
CA SER A 116 -0.34 -20.45 -3.58
C SER A 116 0.66 -21.34 -2.84
N VAL A 117 0.86 -21.12 -1.54
CA VAL A 117 1.72 -21.97 -0.71
C VAL A 117 1.21 -23.41 -0.65
N GLU A 118 -0.11 -23.61 -0.51
CA GLU A 118 -0.73 -24.94 -0.49
C GLU A 118 -0.64 -25.68 -1.84
N GLN A 119 -0.75 -24.97 -2.96
CA GLN A 119 -0.66 -25.56 -4.30
C GLN A 119 0.78 -25.90 -4.70
N LEU A 120 1.78 -25.18 -4.20
CA LEU A 120 3.20 -25.42 -4.48
C LEU A 120 3.76 -26.70 -3.88
N GLY A 121 3.00 -27.40 -3.03
CA GLY A 121 3.26 -28.81 -2.73
C GLY A 121 3.20 -29.75 -3.94
N LYS A 122 2.86 -29.27 -5.16
CA LYS A 122 2.53 -30.11 -6.31
C LYS A 122 3.19 -29.78 -7.66
N THR A 123 4.02 -28.74 -7.80
CA THR A 123 4.64 -28.46 -9.12
C THR A 123 5.97 -27.71 -9.00
N SER A 124 7.03 -28.21 -9.65
CA SER A 124 8.30 -27.51 -9.82
C SER A 124 8.49 -27.09 -11.27
N CYS A 125 9.03 -25.90 -11.50
CA CYS A 125 9.53 -25.46 -12.80
C CYS A 125 10.77 -24.58 -12.58
N LEU A 126 11.89 -24.94 -13.23
CA LEU A 126 13.01 -24.03 -13.47
C LEU A 126 13.57 -24.26 -14.87
N GLU A 127 14.01 -23.15 -15.48
CA GLU A 127 15.12 -23.15 -16.42
C GLU A 127 16.21 -22.11 -16.04
N SER A 128 17.44 -22.62 -16.05
CA SER A 128 18.77 -21.97 -16.17
C SER A 128 19.45 -21.29 -14.97
N THR A 129 20.72 -21.65 -14.81
CA THR A 129 21.74 -21.02 -13.96
C THR A 129 22.46 -19.95 -14.78
N ILE A 130 22.48 -18.69 -14.36
CA ILE A 130 23.29 -17.65 -15.01
C ILE A 130 24.64 -17.56 -14.29
N GLU A 131 25.72 -17.95 -14.97
CA GLU A 131 27.10 -17.75 -14.49
C GLU A 131 27.53 -16.30 -14.77
N ILE A 132 27.71 -15.49 -13.71
CA ILE A 132 28.42 -14.21 -13.77
C ILE A 132 29.84 -14.43 -13.23
N PRO A 133 30.91 -14.07 -13.95
CA PRO A 133 32.28 -14.30 -13.48
C PRO A 133 32.66 -13.45 -12.25
N GLY A 134 32.60 -14.06 -11.06
CA GLY A 134 33.53 -13.83 -9.93
C GLY A 134 33.00 -13.23 -8.61
N GLU A 135 32.42 -13.92 -7.63
CA GLU A 135 31.67 -15.18 -7.54
C GLU A 135 30.83 -15.05 -6.23
N ILE A 136 29.60 -14.57 -6.33
CA ILE A 136 28.53 -14.89 -5.37
C ILE A 136 27.66 -15.92 -6.11
N LYS A 137 27.45 -17.10 -5.52
CA LYS A 137 26.55 -18.11 -6.12
C LYS A 137 25.11 -17.63 -5.98
N VAL A 138 24.63 -16.87 -6.98
CA VAL A 138 23.25 -16.39 -7.02
C VAL A 138 22.37 -17.51 -7.57
N THR A 139 21.45 -18.02 -6.74
CA THR A 139 20.33 -18.81 -7.25
C THR A 139 19.28 -17.83 -7.77
N SER A 140 18.87 -17.95 -9.03
CA SER A 140 17.85 -17.08 -9.64
C SER A 140 16.75 -17.88 -10.31
N ALA A 141 15.53 -17.34 -10.27
CA ALA A 141 14.37 -17.83 -10.98
C ALA A 141 13.76 -16.67 -11.77
N ASN A 142 13.45 -16.87 -13.06
CA ASN A 142 12.71 -15.88 -13.84
C ASN A 142 11.21 -16.15 -13.71
N ILE A 143 10.48 -15.17 -13.21
CA ILE A 143 9.03 -15.20 -13.18
C ILE A 143 8.52 -14.78 -14.56
N GLN A 144 7.51 -15.48 -15.08
CA GLN A 144 6.80 -15.08 -16.30
C GLN A 144 5.31 -15.33 -16.09
N ASP A 145 4.58 -14.28 -15.68
CA ASP A 145 3.14 -14.37 -15.51
C ASP A 145 2.43 -14.47 -16.88
N LYS A 146 1.28 -15.15 -16.90
CA LYS A 146 0.28 -15.15 -17.98
C LYS A 146 -0.19 -13.75 -18.39
N THR A 147 0.00 -12.73 -17.55
CA THR A 147 -0.24 -11.31 -17.89
C THR A 147 0.87 -10.65 -18.71
N GLY A 148 2.04 -11.29 -18.83
CA GLY A 148 3.20 -10.78 -19.57
C GLY A 148 4.26 -10.06 -18.71
N ILE A 149 4.06 -9.97 -17.39
CA ILE A 149 5.06 -9.44 -16.45
C ILE A 149 6.18 -10.48 -16.27
N SER A 150 7.43 -10.05 -16.40
CA SER A 150 8.59 -10.90 -16.18
C SER A 150 9.72 -10.17 -15.46
N PHE A 151 10.25 -10.79 -14.41
CA PHE A 151 11.37 -10.26 -13.62
C PHE A 151 12.10 -11.40 -12.90
N PRO A 152 13.40 -11.26 -12.63
CA PRO A 152 14.18 -12.22 -11.86
C PRO A 152 13.91 -12.11 -10.35
N VAL A 153 13.83 -13.26 -9.68
CA VAL A 153 13.94 -13.42 -8.22
C VAL A 153 15.29 -14.04 -7.90
N SER A 154 16.10 -13.38 -7.06
CA SER A 154 17.48 -13.79 -6.79
C SER A 154 17.77 -13.98 -5.30
N PHE A 155 18.62 -14.97 -5.00
CA PHE A 155 19.09 -15.32 -3.65
C PHE A 155 20.63 -15.32 -3.64
N PRO A 156 21.28 -14.17 -3.39
CA PRO A 156 22.74 -14.06 -3.39
C PRO A 156 23.38 -14.87 -2.24
N ASP A 157 22.74 -14.87 -1.07
CA ASP A 157 23.17 -15.66 0.07
C ASP A 157 22.49 -17.04 -0.01
N SER A 158 23.13 -17.95 -0.75
CA SER A 158 22.68 -19.31 -1.07
C SER A 158 21.62 -19.87 -0.12
N VAL A 159 20.35 -19.71 -0.50
CA VAL A 159 19.25 -20.55 -0.03
C VAL A 159 19.35 -21.89 -0.80
N ASP A 160 18.95 -23.00 -0.21
CA ASP A 160 18.90 -24.26 -0.97
C ASP A 160 17.94 -24.10 -2.17
N ARG A 161 18.24 -24.81 -3.26
CA ARG A 161 17.52 -24.64 -4.52
C ARG A 161 16.01 -24.88 -4.37
N GLU A 162 15.61 -25.85 -3.55
CA GLU A 162 14.20 -26.19 -3.35
C GLU A 162 13.45 -25.04 -2.67
N SER A 163 14.03 -24.46 -1.63
CA SER A 163 13.46 -23.29 -0.95
C SER A 163 13.42 -22.06 -1.87
N ALA A 164 14.45 -21.82 -2.68
CA ALA A 164 14.46 -20.71 -3.65
C ALA A 164 13.35 -20.85 -4.71
N GLU A 165 13.14 -22.06 -5.24
CA GLU A 165 12.06 -22.38 -6.19
C GLU A 165 10.67 -22.13 -5.57
N LYS A 166 10.46 -22.59 -4.35
CA LYS A 166 9.18 -22.38 -3.63
C LYS A 166 8.93 -20.89 -3.38
N ILE A 167 9.93 -20.13 -2.92
CA ILE A 167 9.78 -18.70 -2.65
C ILE A 167 9.46 -17.95 -3.95
N ALA A 168 10.20 -18.21 -5.03
CA ALA A 168 9.95 -17.58 -6.33
C ALA A 168 8.53 -17.84 -6.82
N SER A 169 8.04 -19.07 -6.68
CA SER A 169 6.69 -19.43 -7.09
C SER A 169 5.60 -18.79 -6.23
N VAL A 170 5.84 -18.62 -4.91
CA VAL A 170 4.92 -17.86 -4.03
C VAL A 170 4.86 -16.39 -4.48
N ILE A 171 6.00 -15.79 -4.79
CA ILE A 171 6.07 -14.40 -5.27
C ILE A 171 5.35 -14.24 -6.60
N GLU A 172 5.59 -15.16 -7.54
CA GLU A 172 4.89 -15.18 -8.82
C GLU A 172 3.38 -15.16 -8.59
N ALA A 173 2.85 -16.08 -7.79
CA ALA A 173 1.42 -16.16 -7.57
C ALA A 173 0.84 -14.91 -6.88
N ILE A 174 1.55 -14.32 -5.92
CA ILE A 174 1.16 -13.05 -5.31
C ILE A 174 1.13 -11.92 -6.35
N VAL A 175 2.18 -11.82 -7.19
CA VAL A 175 2.27 -10.79 -8.23
C VAL A 175 1.19 -10.97 -9.29
N CYS A 176 0.95 -12.20 -9.77
CA CYS A 176 -0.08 -12.51 -10.76
C CYS A 176 -1.47 -12.05 -10.30
N GLU A 177 -1.78 -12.23 -9.02
CA GLU A 177 -3.07 -11.85 -8.47
C GLU A 177 -3.19 -10.34 -8.23
N LEU A 178 -2.13 -9.70 -7.71
CA LEU A 178 -2.12 -8.25 -7.54
C LEU A 178 -2.15 -7.52 -8.89
N ALA A 179 -1.52 -8.08 -9.93
CA ALA A 179 -1.54 -7.55 -11.29
C ALA A 179 -2.96 -7.45 -11.89
N LYS A 180 -3.94 -8.20 -11.34
CA LYS A 180 -5.35 -8.11 -11.76
C LYS A 180 -6.03 -6.82 -11.28
N ILE A 181 -5.54 -6.20 -10.21
CA ILE A 181 -6.18 -5.06 -9.55
C ILE A 181 -5.32 -3.80 -9.55
N MET A 182 -4.00 -3.93 -9.77
CA MET A 182 -3.08 -2.81 -9.82
C MET A 182 -1.94 -3.07 -10.81
N PRO A 183 -1.40 -2.04 -11.48
CA PRO A 183 -0.32 -2.22 -12.44
C PRO A 183 1.01 -2.57 -11.76
N LEU A 184 1.79 -3.49 -12.34
CA LEU A 184 3.03 -4.02 -11.78
C LEU A 184 4.13 -4.23 -12.85
N ASN A 185 4.08 -3.50 -13.96
CA ASN A 185 5.05 -3.61 -15.06
C ASN A 185 6.39 -2.94 -14.74
N ARG A 186 6.48 -2.19 -13.63
CA ARG A 186 7.72 -1.52 -13.20
C ARG A 186 8.59 -2.34 -12.26
N ILE A 187 8.28 -3.62 -12.05
CA ILE A 187 9.15 -4.53 -11.30
C ILE A 187 10.36 -4.87 -12.18
N GLU A 188 11.55 -4.49 -11.73
CA GLU A 188 12.81 -4.87 -12.38
C GLU A 188 13.34 -6.18 -11.80
N SER A 189 13.36 -6.33 -10.48
CA SER A 189 13.86 -7.54 -9.83
C SER A 189 13.39 -7.66 -8.38
N VAL A 190 13.47 -8.87 -7.83
CA VAL A 190 13.27 -9.14 -6.40
C VAL A 190 14.49 -9.90 -5.86
N VAL A 191 15.09 -9.41 -4.78
CA VAL A 191 16.32 -9.97 -4.21
C VAL A 191 16.11 -10.27 -2.73
N PHE A 192 16.42 -11.51 -2.31
CA PHE A 192 16.43 -11.93 -0.92
C PHE A 192 17.86 -12.24 -0.45
N THR A 193 18.36 -11.48 0.52
CA THR A 193 19.76 -11.51 0.95
C THR A 193 19.92 -11.36 2.46
N ALA A 194 20.86 -12.04 3.09
CA ALA A 194 21.26 -11.75 4.47
C ALA A 194 22.02 -10.41 4.59
N ASN A 195 22.53 -9.86 3.47
CA ASN A 195 23.36 -8.66 3.43
C ASN A 195 22.77 -7.58 2.51
N CYS A 196 21.60 -7.06 2.88
CA CYS A 196 20.94 -5.96 2.16
C CYS A 196 21.88 -4.77 1.89
N PRO A 197 22.70 -4.28 2.85
CA PRO A 197 23.57 -3.13 2.61
C PRO A 197 24.58 -3.32 1.47
N GLU A 198 25.12 -4.53 1.28
CA GLU A 198 26.05 -4.81 0.18
C GLU A 198 25.34 -4.79 -1.18
N ILE A 199 24.17 -5.42 -1.29
CA ILE A 199 23.38 -5.40 -2.53
C ILE A 199 22.94 -3.98 -2.90
N ILE A 200 22.59 -3.15 -1.91
CA ILE A 200 22.24 -1.75 -2.15
C ILE A 200 23.44 -0.95 -2.72
N GLN A 201 24.66 -1.28 -2.32
CA GLN A 201 25.86 -0.64 -2.86
C GLN A 201 26.19 -1.04 -4.30
N THR A 202 25.72 -2.21 -4.76
CA THR A 202 25.93 -2.66 -6.15
C THR A 202 24.92 -2.06 -7.12
N ILE A 203 23.79 -1.53 -6.65
CA ILE A 203 22.86 -0.75 -7.47
C ILE A 203 23.56 0.53 -7.94
N ASP A 204 23.56 0.76 -9.25
CA ASP A 204 24.14 1.96 -9.84
C ASP A 204 23.37 3.22 -9.41
N LYS A 205 23.98 3.96 -8.48
CA LYS A 205 23.42 5.18 -7.89
C LYS A 205 23.13 6.28 -8.91
N ARG A 206 23.68 6.21 -10.13
CA ARG A 206 23.45 7.19 -11.20
C ARG A 206 22.02 7.14 -11.78
N PHE A 207 21.31 6.04 -11.56
CA PHE A 207 19.93 5.86 -12.03
C PHE A 207 18.89 6.08 -10.92
N LEU A 208 19.31 6.29 -9.67
CA LEU A 208 18.41 6.51 -8.54
C LEU A 208 17.81 7.91 -8.61
N ILE A 209 16.48 7.99 -8.73
CA ILE A 209 15.76 9.28 -8.72
C ILE A 209 15.64 9.83 -7.29
N SER A 210 15.49 8.95 -6.30
CA SER A 210 15.50 9.23 -4.85
C SER A 210 14.99 7.99 -4.10
N GLN A 211 15.20 7.94 -2.78
CA GLN A 211 14.60 6.94 -1.87
C GLN A 211 13.09 7.18 -1.73
N LEU A 212 12.33 6.99 -2.81
CA LEU A 212 10.87 7.18 -2.84
C LEU A 212 10.12 6.15 -1.99
N LEU A 213 10.80 5.08 -1.58
CA LEU A 213 10.28 4.04 -0.68
C LEU A 213 11.33 3.80 0.42
N GLU A 214 11.06 4.36 1.60
CA GLU A 214 11.92 4.18 2.78
C GLU A 214 11.91 2.71 3.25
N PRO A 215 12.97 2.25 3.93
CA PRO A 215 13.00 0.91 4.51
C PRO A 215 11.79 0.67 5.41
N ILE A 216 11.12 -0.48 5.25
CA ILE A 216 10.10 -0.91 6.19
C ILE A 216 10.82 -1.53 7.38
N GLU A 217 10.74 -0.87 8.54
CA GLU A 217 11.24 -1.36 9.83
C GLU A 217 10.07 -1.91 10.65
N GLU A 218 10.19 -3.10 11.23
CA GLU A 218 9.21 -3.61 12.19
C GLU A 218 9.88 -3.91 13.55
N GLU A 219 9.08 -4.02 14.60
CA GLU A 219 9.51 -4.06 16.02
C GLU A 219 10.52 -5.19 16.36
N HIS A 220 10.71 -6.14 15.44
CA HIS A 220 11.69 -7.24 15.52
C HIS A 220 12.61 -7.34 14.28
N SER A 221 12.61 -6.35 13.40
CA SER A 221 13.28 -6.38 12.09
C SER A 221 13.62 -4.96 11.61
N VAL A 222 14.77 -4.45 12.04
CA VAL A 222 15.35 -3.18 11.56
C VAL A 222 15.91 -3.36 10.14
N GLY A 223 15.38 -2.60 9.16
CA GLY A 223 16.05 -2.31 7.88
C GLY A 223 16.12 -3.45 6.86
N LEU A 224 15.08 -4.27 6.74
CA LEU A 224 15.18 -5.56 6.04
C LEU A 224 14.34 -5.69 4.76
N ALA A 225 13.56 -4.68 4.33
CA ALA A 225 12.98 -4.69 2.99
C ALA A 225 12.71 -3.27 2.46
N THR A 226 13.05 -3.03 1.19
CA THR A 226 12.91 -1.73 0.52
C THR A 226 12.81 -1.93 -0.99
N ALA A 227 12.17 -0.99 -1.68
CA ALA A 227 12.12 -0.95 -3.13
C ALA A 227 12.96 0.21 -3.64
N HIS A 228 13.99 -0.10 -4.42
CA HIS A 228 14.91 0.88 -4.99
C HIS A 228 14.44 1.29 -6.37
N VAL A 229 14.20 2.59 -6.53
CA VAL A 229 13.72 3.17 -7.79
C VAL A 229 14.89 3.55 -8.68
N MET A 230 14.86 3.13 -9.94
CA MET A 230 15.91 3.38 -10.93
C MET A 230 15.33 3.72 -12.30
N ILE A 231 16.14 4.33 -13.18
CA ILE A 231 15.79 4.56 -14.58
C ILE A 231 16.45 3.51 -15.47
N ILE A 232 15.67 2.78 -16.25
CA ILE A 232 16.13 1.82 -17.27
C ILE A 232 15.40 2.14 -18.56
N ASP A 233 16.13 2.36 -19.65
CA ASP A 233 15.55 2.74 -20.97
C ASP A 233 14.51 3.87 -20.88
N GLU A 234 14.86 4.96 -20.17
CA GLU A 234 14.02 6.14 -19.91
C GLU A 234 12.74 5.87 -19.10
N LYS A 235 12.59 4.67 -18.54
CA LYS A 235 11.45 4.28 -17.70
C LYS A 235 11.86 4.15 -16.25
N VAL A 236 11.01 4.66 -15.36
CA VAL A 236 11.13 4.41 -13.93
C VAL A 236 10.78 2.96 -13.64
N MET A 237 11.73 2.22 -13.07
CA MET A 237 11.64 0.81 -12.68
C MET A 237 12.01 0.67 -11.20
N SER A 238 11.72 -0.49 -10.59
CA SER A 238 11.97 -0.72 -9.16
C SER A 238 12.43 -2.13 -8.85
N SER A 239 13.48 -2.24 -8.04
CA SER A 239 13.97 -3.51 -7.51
C SER A 239 13.63 -3.65 -6.04
N ILE A 240 12.94 -4.74 -5.67
CA ILE A 240 12.72 -5.08 -4.27
C ILE A 240 13.99 -5.74 -3.74
N ILE A 241 14.58 -5.16 -2.71
CA ILE A 241 15.66 -5.78 -1.93
C ILE A 241 15.12 -6.06 -0.55
N SER A 242 15.13 -7.33 -0.18
CA SER A 242 14.70 -7.80 1.11
C SER A 242 15.72 -8.74 1.72
N SER A 243 15.62 -8.84 3.03
CA SER A 243 16.29 -9.86 3.80
C SER A 243 15.77 -11.26 3.47
N SER A 244 16.60 -12.27 3.68
CA SER A 244 16.20 -13.66 3.46
C SER A 244 15.06 -14.13 4.36
N TRP A 245 14.84 -13.51 5.53
CA TRP A 245 13.75 -13.93 6.42
C TRP A 245 12.38 -13.74 5.77
N LEU A 246 12.21 -12.70 4.94
CA LEU A 246 10.92 -12.41 4.30
C LEU A 246 10.48 -13.58 3.41
N GLY A 247 11.39 -14.07 2.56
CA GLY A 247 11.13 -15.24 1.72
C GLY A 247 10.84 -16.49 2.54
N GLN A 248 11.61 -16.72 3.60
CA GLN A 248 11.40 -17.88 4.49
C GLN A 248 10.08 -17.80 5.26
N ALA A 249 9.67 -16.61 5.71
CA ALA A 249 8.40 -16.40 6.39
C ALA A 249 7.20 -16.69 5.48
N LEU A 250 7.29 -16.39 4.18
CA LEU A 250 6.27 -16.73 3.19
C LEU A 250 6.09 -18.25 2.99
N LEU A 251 7.10 -19.07 3.30
CA LEU A 251 7.01 -20.53 3.23
C LEU A 251 6.41 -21.18 4.49
N ASN A 252 6.14 -20.41 5.55
CA ASN A 252 5.73 -20.94 6.85
C ASN A 252 4.31 -20.48 7.23
N PRO A 253 3.25 -20.88 6.49
CA PRO A 253 1.88 -20.43 6.74
C PRO A 253 1.31 -20.91 8.09
N GLU A 254 1.92 -21.92 8.71
CA GLU A 254 1.55 -22.39 10.05
C GLU A 254 1.84 -21.35 11.14
N ASN A 255 2.86 -20.50 10.94
CA ASN A 255 3.11 -19.35 11.80
C ASN A 255 2.38 -18.13 11.23
N GLU A 256 1.09 -18.04 11.56
CA GLU A 256 0.18 -17.06 10.99
C GLU A 256 0.68 -15.61 11.12
N ASP A 257 1.19 -15.22 12.29
CA ASP A 257 1.65 -13.85 12.50
C ASP A 257 2.87 -13.53 11.64
N LEU A 258 3.86 -14.43 11.58
CA LEU A 258 5.06 -14.26 10.76
C LEU A 258 4.71 -14.24 9.26
N PHE A 259 3.81 -15.12 8.82
CA PHE A 259 3.33 -15.17 7.44
C PHE A 259 2.58 -13.89 7.05
N GLN A 260 1.63 -13.43 7.88
CA GLN A 260 0.90 -12.17 7.66
C GLN A 260 1.83 -10.96 7.60
N THR A 261 2.84 -10.95 8.47
CA THR A 261 3.88 -9.93 8.48
C THR A 261 4.63 -9.89 7.15
N ALA A 262 5.12 -11.03 6.70
CA ALA A 262 5.87 -11.11 5.45
C ALA A 262 5.00 -10.76 4.23
N LEU A 263 3.76 -11.22 4.19
CA LEU A 263 2.82 -10.85 3.14
C LEU A 263 2.52 -9.35 3.17
N HIS A 264 2.29 -8.77 4.34
CA HIS A 264 2.05 -7.35 4.49
C HIS A 264 3.21 -6.51 3.98
N VAL A 265 4.45 -6.87 4.32
CA VAL A 265 5.66 -6.19 3.83
C VAL A 265 5.77 -6.31 2.30
N LEU A 266 5.64 -7.51 1.74
CA LEU A 266 5.74 -7.72 0.29
C LEU A 266 4.66 -6.94 -0.48
N VAL A 267 3.39 -7.02 -0.03
CA VAL A 267 2.27 -6.32 -0.67
C VAL A 267 2.44 -4.80 -0.55
N THR A 268 2.98 -4.29 0.56
CA THR A 268 3.30 -2.87 0.72
C THR A 268 4.33 -2.40 -0.30
N LEU A 269 5.39 -3.18 -0.53
CA LEU A 269 6.43 -2.85 -1.51
C LEU A 269 5.88 -2.90 -2.95
N LEU A 270 5.11 -3.93 -3.29
CA LEU A 270 4.46 -4.05 -4.60
C LEU A 270 3.45 -2.91 -4.84
N ALA A 271 2.70 -2.51 -3.81
CA ALA A 271 1.81 -1.36 -3.90
C ALA A 271 2.58 -0.05 -4.15
N GLY A 272 3.77 0.11 -3.55
CA GLY A 272 4.64 1.25 -3.82
C GLY A 272 5.13 1.30 -5.26
N ILE A 273 5.52 0.15 -5.82
CA ILE A 273 5.88 0.01 -7.25
C ILE A 273 4.68 0.35 -8.14
N SER A 274 3.49 -0.12 -7.77
CA SER A 274 2.27 0.20 -8.50
C SER A 274 1.95 1.70 -8.47
N PHE A 275 2.11 2.35 -7.31
CA PHE A 275 1.92 3.79 -7.17
C PHE A 275 2.88 4.58 -8.07
N ILE A 276 4.15 4.17 -8.15
CA ILE A 276 5.13 4.75 -9.10
C ILE A 276 4.61 4.63 -10.53
N GLU A 277 4.15 3.44 -10.95
CA GLU A 277 3.65 3.24 -12.31
C GLU A 277 2.43 4.11 -12.62
N LEU A 278 1.49 4.19 -11.68
CA LEU A 278 0.29 5.02 -11.81
C LEU A 278 0.66 6.50 -11.97
N VAL A 279 1.59 7.02 -11.16
CA VAL A 279 2.04 8.41 -11.25
C VAL A 279 2.83 8.66 -12.54
N ASP A 280 3.81 7.82 -12.88
CA ASP A 280 4.64 7.97 -14.08
C ASP A 280 3.82 7.92 -15.38
N THR A 281 2.75 7.12 -15.39
CA THR A 281 1.89 6.94 -16.57
C THR A 281 0.86 8.06 -16.72
N THR A 282 0.33 8.58 -15.62
CA THR A 282 -0.70 9.65 -15.65
C THR A 282 -0.09 11.05 -15.67
N LEU A 283 1.07 11.21 -15.06
CA LEU A 283 1.80 12.46 -14.94
C LEU A 283 3.24 12.25 -15.45
N PRO A 284 3.43 12.03 -16.76
CA PRO A 284 4.76 11.77 -17.34
C PRO A 284 5.77 12.85 -16.95
N ASP A 285 7.03 12.43 -16.79
CA ASP A 285 8.15 13.27 -16.39
C ASP A 285 8.08 13.87 -14.96
N SER A 286 6.95 13.82 -14.26
CA SER A 286 6.81 14.48 -12.94
C SER A 286 7.73 13.91 -11.86
N LEU A 287 8.17 12.65 -12.02
CA LEU A 287 9.12 12.00 -11.12
C LEU A 287 10.59 12.28 -11.50
N ILE A 288 10.86 12.68 -12.74
CA ILE A 288 12.21 12.82 -13.29
C ILE A 288 12.62 14.28 -13.39
N LYS A 289 11.69 15.15 -13.80
CA LYS A 289 11.94 16.57 -14.04
C LYS A 289 11.53 17.39 -12.81
N PRO A 290 12.28 18.45 -12.46
CA PRO A 290 11.85 19.40 -11.45
C PRO A 290 10.51 20.04 -11.81
N LEU A 291 9.66 20.28 -10.81
CA LEU A 291 8.41 21.00 -10.99
C LEU A 291 8.67 22.48 -11.32
N GLU A 292 7.79 23.08 -12.12
CA GLU A 292 7.89 24.50 -12.50
C GLU A 292 7.79 25.43 -11.27
N ASP A 293 6.84 25.15 -10.38
CA ASP A 293 6.73 25.86 -9.10
C ASP A 293 7.80 25.34 -8.12
N ARG A 294 8.75 26.22 -7.77
CA ARG A 294 9.90 25.87 -6.92
C ARG A 294 9.48 25.41 -5.53
N TRP A 295 8.46 26.05 -4.96
CA TRP A 295 7.99 25.69 -3.63
C TRP A 295 7.37 24.29 -3.64
N SER A 296 6.50 24.02 -4.61
CA SER A 296 5.97 22.68 -4.85
C SER A 296 7.09 21.67 -5.09
N GLY A 297 8.12 22.02 -5.85
CA GLY A 297 9.29 21.15 -6.08
C GLY A 297 10.01 20.76 -4.79
N ILE A 298 10.21 21.69 -3.86
CA ILE A 298 10.83 21.43 -2.55
C ILE A 298 9.96 20.47 -1.72
N LEU A 299 8.65 20.68 -1.72
CA LEU A 299 7.70 19.89 -0.93
C LEU A 299 7.35 18.54 -1.55
N PHE A 300 7.53 18.40 -2.86
CA PHE A 300 6.99 17.29 -3.65
C PHE A 300 7.43 15.93 -3.12
N LYS A 301 8.71 15.75 -2.79
CA LYS A 301 9.21 14.46 -2.27
C LYS A 301 8.46 13.99 -1.02
N HIS A 302 8.13 14.92 -0.12
CA HIS A 302 7.45 14.61 1.14
C HIS A 302 5.96 14.33 0.94
N ILE A 303 5.33 15.09 0.04
CA ILE A 303 3.93 14.87 -0.32
C ILE A 303 3.74 13.58 -1.12
N TYR A 304 4.66 13.30 -2.05
CA TYR A 304 4.70 12.04 -2.78
C TYR A 304 4.80 10.87 -1.80
N ASN A 305 5.72 10.94 -0.83
CA ASN A 305 5.87 9.91 0.20
C ASN A 305 4.59 9.75 1.02
N ALA A 306 3.94 10.83 1.44
CA ALA A 306 2.65 10.76 2.13
C ALA A 306 1.55 10.07 1.28
N CYS A 307 1.41 10.43 0.01
CA CYS A 307 0.47 9.78 -0.90
C CYS A 307 0.78 8.29 -1.07
N SER A 308 2.05 7.96 -1.29
CA SER A 308 2.54 6.58 -1.44
C SER A 308 2.27 5.78 -0.18
N SER A 309 2.62 6.31 1.01
CA SER A 309 2.36 5.72 2.32
C SER A 309 0.89 5.39 2.54
N TYR A 310 -0.01 6.33 2.23
CA TYR A 310 -1.46 6.10 2.30
C TYR A 310 -1.90 4.96 1.37
N PHE A 311 -1.50 5.04 0.10
CA PHE A 311 -1.84 4.04 -0.92
C PHE A 311 -1.35 2.64 -0.53
N CYS A 312 -0.09 2.53 -0.13
CA CYS A 312 0.53 1.27 0.23
C CYS A 312 -0.13 0.66 1.47
N ALA A 313 -0.28 1.44 2.54
CA ALA A 313 -0.87 0.95 3.79
C ALA A 313 -2.34 0.56 3.61
N ARG A 314 -3.10 1.27 2.77
CA ARG A 314 -4.49 0.94 2.43
C ARG A 314 -4.58 -0.35 1.62
N THR A 315 -3.69 -0.53 0.65
CA THR A 315 -3.65 -1.71 -0.21
C THR A 315 -3.24 -2.97 0.58
N SER A 316 -2.25 -2.85 1.47
CA SER A 316 -1.73 -3.97 2.26
C SER A 316 -2.45 -4.19 3.59
N ALA A 317 -3.48 -3.40 3.92
CA ALA A 317 -4.14 -3.41 5.21
C ALA A 317 -4.72 -4.79 5.58
N GLY A 318 -5.32 -5.45 4.60
CA GLY A 318 -5.91 -6.78 4.76
C GLY A 318 -4.89 -7.87 5.11
N CYS A 319 -3.61 -7.68 4.77
CA CYS A 319 -2.56 -8.69 5.00
C CYS A 319 -2.21 -8.87 6.48
N LYS A 320 -2.25 -7.80 7.27
CA LYS A 320 -2.03 -7.83 8.73
C LYS A 320 -3.02 -6.90 9.42
N PRO A 321 -4.28 -7.33 9.65
CA PRO A 321 -5.37 -6.46 10.09
C PRO A 321 -5.27 -5.89 11.51
N ASN A 322 -4.26 -6.30 12.27
CA ASN A 322 -4.00 -5.89 13.66
C ASN A 322 -2.74 -5.00 13.75
N LYS A 323 -2.28 -4.42 12.63
CA LYS A 323 -1.07 -3.58 12.59
C LYS A 323 -1.35 -2.12 12.97
N GLU A 324 -2.61 -1.76 13.24
CA GLU A 324 -2.98 -0.39 13.59
C GLU A 324 -2.21 0.17 14.79
N ASP A 325 -1.96 -0.63 15.83
CA ASP A 325 -1.23 -0.17 17.03
C ASP A 325 0.21 0.21 16.69
N TRP A 326 0.90 -0.59 15.88
CA TRP A 326 2.23 -0.26 15.39
C TRP A 326 2.24 1.06 14.60
N TYR A 327 1.24 1.28 13.73
CA TYR A 327 1.12 2.55 13.01
C TYR A 327 0.82 3.74 13.94
N ARG A 328 0.03 3.53 15.00
CA ARG A 328 -0.23 4.56 16.02
C ARG A 328 1.05 4.93 16.76
N ASP A 329 1.87 3.95 17.13
CA ASP A 329 3.18 4.19 17.73
C ASP A 329 4.09 4.99 16.81
N GLN A 330 4.14 4.68 15.51
CA GLN A 330 4.93 5.46 14.55
C GLN A 330 4.46 6.92 14.46
N VAL A 331 3.15 7.17 14.47
CA VAL A 331 2.60 8.53 14.52
C VAL A 331 3.04 9.24 15.80
N ILE A 332 2.93 8.59 16.96
CA ILE A 332 3.34 9.17 18.25
C ILE A 332 4.82 9.52 18.23
N ILE A 333 5.67 8.60 17.77
CA ILE A 333 7.12 8.78 17.67
C ILE A 333 7.45 9.96 16.75
N ALA A 334 6.92 9.98 15.53
CA ALA A 334 7.25 11.00 14.54
C ALA A 334 6.82 12.41 14.98
N PHE A 335 5.60 12.56 15.49
CA PHE A 335 5.13 13.87 15.97
C PHE A 335 5.84 14.35 17.23
N ARG A 336 6.17 13.44 18.16
CA ARG A 336 6.98 13.79 19.34
C ARG A 336 8.39 14.19 18.93
N HIS A 337 9.01 13.45 18.03
CA HIS A 337 10.33 13.77 17.51
C HIS A 337 10.33 15.15 16.85
N ALA A 338 9.41 15.42 15.92
CA ALA A 338 9.28 16.73 15.27
C ALA A 338 9.07 17.87 16.29
N LYS A 339 8.24 17.63 17.32
CA LYS A 339 8.00 18.59 18.42
C LYS A 339 9.26 18.93 19.21
N GLU A 340 10.17 17.97 19.35
CA GLU A 340 11.43 18.14 20.09
C GLU A 340 12.54 18.76 19.22
N VAL A 341 12.72 18.29 17.98
CA VAL A 341 13.91 18.64 17.19
C VAL A 341 13.77 19.92 16.38
N ILE A 342 12.57 20.24 15.88
CA ILE A 342 12.37 21.41 15.01
C ILE A 342 12.63 22.73 15.78
N PRO A 343 12.11 22.92 17.00
CA PRO A 343 12.42 24.13 17.77
C PRO A 343 13.92 24.30 18.05
N ASN A 344 14.64 23.22 18.33
CA ASN A 344 16.09 23.26 18.56
C ASN A 344 16.86 23.63 17.27
N ALA A 345 16.48 23.06 16.13
CA ALA A 345 17.06 23.44 14.84
C ALA A 345 16.78 24.91 14.50
N ARG A 346 15.58 25.41 14.84
CA ARG A 346 15.21 26.82 14.68
C ARG A 346 16.08 27.74 15.53
N LEU A 347 16.43 27.34 16.76
CA LEU A 347 17.36 28.08 17.60
C LEU A 347 18.77 28.09 17.02
N SER A 348 19.28 26.95 16.52
CA SER A 348 20.58 26.90 15.83
C SER A 348 20.64 27.86 14.65
N TYR A 349 19.57 27.91 13.84
CA TYR A 349 19.42 28.87 12.75
C TYR A 349 19.59 30.34 13.19
N ARG A 350 19.15 30.70 14.41
CA ARG A 350 19.33 32.08 14.92
C ARG A 350 20.80 32.43 15.14
N HIS A 351 21.66 31.44 15.33
CA HIS A 351 23.08 31.64 15.59
C HIS A 351 23.92 31.60 14.31
N ASP A 352 23.66 30.65 13.40
CA ASP A 352 24.43 30.47 12.17
C ASP A 352 23.87 31.24 10.96
N GLY A 353 22.58 31.61 10.99
CA GLY A 353 21.89 32.30 9.90
C GLY A 353 21.51 31.42 8.72
N ASP A 354 21.67 30.09 8.80
CA ASP A 354 21.44 29.15 7.71
C ASP A 354 19.96 28.72 7.63
N LEU A 355 19.16 29.56 6.94
CA LEU A 355 17.74 29.31 6.76
C LEU A 355 17.45 28.07 5.90
N ASP A 356 18.28 27.81 4.88
CA ASP A 356 18.04 26.72 3.93
C ASP A 356 18.23 25.36 4.63
N SER A 357 19.30 25.23 5.42
CA SER A 357 19.55 24.04 6.24
C SER A 357 18.43 23.80 7.27
N PHE A 358 17.98 24.86 7.95
CA PHE A 358 16.85 24.75 8.88
C PHE A 358 15.56 24.33 8.19
N LEU A 359 15.22 24.94 7.05
CA LEU A 359 14.00 24.61 6.31
C LEU A 359 14.03 23.18 5.79
N GLU A 360 15.14 22.74 5.21
CA GLU A 360 15.29 21.35 4.76
C GLU A 360 15.08 20.37 5.92
N PHE A 361 15.69 20.65 7.07
CA PHE A 361 15.54 19.84 8.28
C PHE A 361 14.09 19.81 8.80
N ALA A 362 13.44 20.97 8.90
CA ALA A 362 12.07 21.09 9.40
C ALA A 362 11.07 20.41 8.45
N ILE A 363 11.20 20.66 7.15
CA ILE A 363 10.34 20.06 6.12
C ILE A 363 10.51 18.54 6.11
N LYS A 364 11.74 18.02 6.27
CA LYS A 364 11.98 16.58 6.39
C LYS A 364 11.19 15.97 7.54
N ASN A 365 11.37 16.47 8.76
CA ASN A 365 10.70 15.95 9.95
C ASN A 365 9.15 16.03 9.85
N ILE A 366 8.64 17.08 9.20
CA ILE A 366 7.21 17.22 8.92
C ILE A 366 6.74 16.20 7.89
N GLY A 367 7.49 15.99 6.82
CA GLY A 367 7.21 14.99 5.79
C GLY A 367 7.17 13.57 6.36
N ASP A 368 8.09 13.25 7.26
CA ASP A 368 8.13 11.96 7.96
C ASP A 368 6.86 11.78 8.82
N ALA A 369 6.49 12.79 9.62
CA ALA A 369 5.26 12.76 10.42
C ALA A 369 3.98 12.65 9.57
N LEU A 370 3.93 13.33 8.42
CA LEU A 370 2.83 13.23 7.46
C LEU A 370 2.73 11.83 6.85
N SER A 371 3.86 11.18 6.56
CA SER A 371 3.91 9.84 5.99
C SER A 371 3.51 8.77 7.01
N CYS A 372 3.92 8.90 8.27
CA CYS A 372 3.42 8.05 9.36
C CYS A 372 1.91 8.19 9.55
N ALA A 373 1.39 9.43 9.58
CA ALA A 373 -0.04 9.67 9.69
C ALA A 373 -0.80 9.11 8.48
N ALA A 374 -0.29 9.32 7.27
CA ALA A 374 -0.86 8.77 6.05
C ALA A 374 -0.92 7.24 6.08
N SER A 375 0.12 6.57 6.58
CA SER A 375 0.15 5.12 6.72
C SER A 375 -0.90 4.61 7.71
N LEU A 376 -1.02 5.24 8.88
CA LEU A 376 -2.06 4.91 9.87
C LEU A 376 -3.47 5.07 9.28
N ILE A 377 -3.74 6.22 8.67
CA ILE A 377 -5.04 6.53 8.07
C ILE A 377 -5.33 5.54 6.94
N GLY A 378 -4.38 5.30 6.04
CA GLY A 378 -4.50 4.37 4.93
C GLY A 378 -4.81 2.94 5.41
N HIS A 379 -4.08 2.45 6.40
CA HIS A 379 -4.33 1.14 7.00
C HIS A 379 -5.75 1.04 7.59
N CYS A 380 -6.15 2.04 8.38
CA CYS A 380 -7.48 2.05 9.01
C CYS A 380 -8.62 2.19 7.98
N ASP A 381 -8.50 3.06 6.99
CA ASP A 381 -9.46 3.17 5.89
C ASP A 381 -9.52 1.86 5.07
N GLY A 382 -8.35 1.24 4.86
CA GLY A 382 -8.20 -0.10 4.30
C GLY A 382 -8.93 -1.17 5.10
N LEU A 383 -9.21 -0.98 6.39
CA LEU A 383 -9.99 -1.90 7.21
C LEU A 383 -11.42 -1.42 7.53
N GLY A 384 -11.77 -0.20 7.13
CA GLY A 384 -13.01 0.45 7.58
C GLY A 384 -13.03 0.72 9.09
N LYS A 385 -11.86 0.90 9.71
CA LYS A 385 -11.66 1.18 11.14
C LYS A 385 -11.40 2.67 11.38
N SER A 386 -11.59 3.12 12.62
CA SER A 386 -11.14 4.45 13.04
C SER A 386 -9.64 4.45 13.35
N PHE A 387 -8.91 5.47 12.89
CA PHE A 387 -7.48 5.62 13.18
C PHE A 387 -7.18 6.02 14.64
N PHE A 388 -8.15 6.59 15.37
CA PHE A 388 -7.97 6.84 16.82
C PHE A 388 -8.11 5.56 17.66
N GLY A 389 -8.94 4.60 17.23
CA GLY A 389 -9.25 3.41 18.03
C GLY A 389 -9.72 3.76 19.44
N ASP A 390 -9.34 2.94 20.41
CA ASP A 390 -9.51 3.19 21.85
C ASP A 390 -8.30 3.93 22.47
N GLU A 391 -7.30 4.29 21.65
CA GLU A 391 -6.01 4.76 22.14
C GLU A 391 -5.98 6.28 22.37
N GLU A 392 -5.83 6.65 23.64
CA GLU A 392 -5.81 8.05 24.06
C GLU A 392 -4.51 8.78 23.66
N GLN A 393 -3.42 8.05 23.39
CA GLN A 393 -2.08 8.64 23.17
C GLN A 393 -1.95 9.40 21.84
N VAL A 394 -2.41 8.81 20.72
CA VAL A 394 -2.45 9.51 19.42
C VAL A 394 -3.32 10.75 19.52
N THR A 395 -4.48 10.61 20.18
CA THR A 395 -5.37 11.74 20.45
C THR A 395 -4.65 12.84 21.23
N LYS A 396 -3.92 12.48 22.29
CA LYS A 396 -3.21 13.40 23.17
C LYS A 396 -2.11 14.17 22.42
N ILE A 397 -1.22 13.49 21.69
CA ILE A 397 -0.12 14.18 20.98
C ILE A 397 -0.65 15.12 19.90
N LEU A 398 -1.70 14.72 19.17
CA LEU A 398 -2.33 15.58 18.17
C LEU A 398 -3.08 16.76 18.81
N ASP A 399 -3.70 16.57 19.97
CA ASP A 399 -4.38 17.65 20.70
C ASP A 399 -3.38 18.67 21.26
N GLU A 400 -2.25 18.20 21.82
CA GLU A 400 -1.15 19.04 22.28
C GLU A 400 -0.56 19.94 21.18
N LEU A 401 -0.59 19.47 19.92
CA LEU A 401 -0.15 20.22 18.74
C LEU A 401 -1.28 20.99 18.05
N GLY A 402 -2.51 20.94 18.56
CA GLY A 402 -3.68 21.57 17.92
C GLY A 402 -4.12 20.91 16.60
N LEU A 403 -3.63 19.70 16.30
CA LEU A 403 -3.81 18.98 15.04
C LEU A 403 -4.98 17.98 15.07
N LYS A 404 -5.65 17.79 16.21
CA LYS A 404 -6.75 16.81 16.36
C LYS A 404 -7.88 16.97 15.34
N LYS A 405 -8.26 18.21 14.99
CA LYS A 405 -9.27 18.45 13.94
C LYS A 405 -8.67 18.39 12.53
N TRP A 406 -7.42 18.81 12.40
CA TRP A 406 -6.71 18.87 11.13
C TRP A 406 -6.52 17.48 10.50
N ILE A 407 -6.31 16.43 11.31
CA ILE A 407 -6.06 15.08 10.79
C ILE A 407 -7.25 14.52 9.97
N TYR A 408 -8.49 14.91 10.27
CA TYR A 408 -9.65 14.55 9.45
C TYR A 408 -9.66 15.27 8.09
N VAL A 409 -9.16 16.51 8.05
CA VAL A 409 -8.99 17.23 6.77
C VAL A 409 -7.92 16.53 5.94
N TYR A 410 -6.83 16.11 6.57
CA TYR A 410 -5.75 15.37 5.93
C TYR A 410 -6.23 14.02 5.38
N GLN A 411 -6.95 13.23 6.17
CA GLN A 411 -7.59 11.98 5.70
C GLN A 411 -8.46 12.22 4.47
N ARG A 412 -9.34 13.22 4.50
CA ARG A 412 -10.23 13.53 3.37
C ARG A 412 -9.44 13.86 2.10
N ASP A 413 -8.38 14.64 2.23
CA ASP A 413 -7.60 15.09 1.08
C ASP A 413 -6.73 13.94 0.52
N LEU A 414 -6.21 13.04 1.37
CA LEU A 414 -5.60 11.77 0.97
C LEU A 414 -6.59 10.86 0.24
N GLU A 415 -7.79 10.65 0.78
CA GLU A 415 -8.82 9.81 0.15
C GLU A 415 -9.25 10.36 -1.21
N LYS A 416 -9.37 11.68 -1.32
CA LYS A 416 -9.68 12.33 -2.60
C LYS A 416 -8.62 12.01 -3.66
N ILE A 417 -7.34 12.02 -3.30
CA ILE A 417 -6.25 11.65 -4.23
C ILE A 417 -6.33 10.17 -4.57
N PHE A 418 -6.50 9.30 -3.58
CA PHE A 418 -6.60 7.85 -3.76
C PHE A 418 -7.77 7.44 -4.66
N SER A 419 -8.95 8.04 -4.49
CA SER A 419 -10.14 7.76 -5.33
C SER A 419 -9.94 8.05 -6.83
N LYS A 420 -8.92 8.84 -7.17
CA LYS A 420 -8.53 9.16 -8.55
C LYS A 420 -7.29 8.41 -9.02
N GLN A 421 -6.86 7.37 -8.31
CA GLN A 421 -5.68 6.59 -8.67
C GLN A 421 -5.67 6.20 -10.15
N GLY A 422 -4.55 6.49 -10.83
CA GLY A 422 -4.40 6.22 -12.26
C GLY A 422 -5.23 7.10 -13.19
N LYS A 423 -5.85 8.18 -12.68
CA LYS A 423 -6.68 9.11 -13.46
C LYS A 423 -6.38 10.59 -13.16
N TRP A 424 -5.24 10.87 -12.53
CA TRP A 424 -4.79 12.25 -12.32
C TRP A 424 -4.47 12.89 -13.67
N THR A 425 -4.83 14.17 -13.81
CA THR A 425 -4.64 14.91 -15.06
C THR A 425 -3.62 16.04 -14.92
N ASP A 426 -3.33 16.43 -13.70
CA ASP A 426 -2.41 17.51 -13.38
C ASP A 426 -1.68 17.24 -12.06
N ILE A 427 -0.41 17.62 -11.97
CA ILE A 427 0.43 17.41 -10.78
C ILE A 427 -0.10 18.18 -9.55
N SER A 428 -0.86 19.26 -9.78
CA SER A 428 -1.54 20.01 -8.73
C SER A 428 -2.54 19.18 -7.92
N GLU A 429 -3.02 18.06 -8.48
CA GLU A 429 -3.87 17.13 -7.74
C GLU A 429 -3.10 16.45 -6.59
N LEU A 430 -1.82 16.15 -6.78
CA LEU A 430 -0.93 15.62 -5.74
C LEU A 430 -0.40 16.75 -4.86
N THR A 431 0.12 17.83 -5.46
CA THR A 431 0.70 18.96 -4.71
C THR A 431 -0.34 19.77 -3.95
N ALA A 432 -1.63 19.51 -4.12
CA ALA A 432 -2.69 20.01 -3.25
C ALA A 432 -2.43 19.69 -1.77
N LEU A 433 -1.68 18.62 -1.45
CA LEU A 433 -1.30 18.32 -0.08
C LEU A 433 -0.21 19.22 0.50
N ASN A 434 0.46 20.08 -0.30
CA ASN A 434 1.48 21.02 0.20
C ASN A 434 0.97 21.87 1.36
N ILE A 435 -0.33 22.21 1.34
CA ILE A 435 -0.99 22.95 2.42
C ILE A 435 -0.89 22.24 3.79
N HIS A 436 -0.74 20.92 3.81
CA HIS A 436 -0.54 20.16 5.05
C HIS A 436 0.86 20.33 5.60
N VAL A 437 1.90 20.38 4.76
CA VAL A 437 3.26 20.71 5.20
C VAL A 437 3.30 22.12 5.78
N GLU A 438 2.71 23.09 5.08
CA GLU A 438 2.65 24.48 5.54
C GLU A 438 1.92 24.63 6.88
N ARG A 439 0.78 23.96 7.05
CA ARG A 439 0.03 23.99 8.32
C ARG A 439 0.81 23.40 9.49
N LEU A 440 1.65 22.39 9.23
CA LEU A 440 2.53 21.82 10.26
C LEU A 440 3.71 22.75 10.55
N LEU A 441 4.29 23.39 9.54
CA LEU A 441 5.32 24.44 9.72
C LEU A 441 4.81 25.58 10.60
N TRP A 442 3.54 25.97 10.47
CA TRP A 442 2.91 27.00 11.31
C TRP A 442 2.85 26.61 12.79
N GLN A 443 2.70 25.31 13.12
CA GLN A 443 2.75 24.86 14.52
C GLN A 443 4.13 25.08 15.14
N PHE A 444 5.16 25.18 14.30
CA PHE A 444 6.53 25.49 14.69
C PHE A 444 6.92 26.95 14.43
N SER A 445 5.94 27.83 14.22
CA SER A 445 6.14 29.26 13.96
C SER A 445 7.04 29.56 12.75
N VAL A 446 6.99 28.68 11.74
CA VAL A 446 7.68 28.85 10.46
C VAL A 446 6.63 29.15 9.41
N PHE A 447 6.66 30.35 8.83
CA PHE A 447 5.65 30.82 7.89
C PHE A 447 6.30 31.05 6.53
N PRO A 448 6.26 30.08 5.60
CA PRO A 448 6.68 30.31 4.22
C PRO A 448 5.56 31.01 3.44
N TRP A 449 5.92 31.94 2.55
CA TRP A 449 5.06 32.34 1.43
C TRP A 449 5.88 32.65 0.19
N LEU A 450 5.26 32.40 -0.95
CA LEU A 450 5.80 32.73 -2.26
C LEU A 450 5.55 34.22 -2.54
N MET A 451 6.60 34.93 -2.94
CA MET A 451 6.51 36.31 -3.41
C MET A 451 6.13 36.34 -4.90
N ASP A 452 5.56 37.46 -5.37
CA ASP A 452 5.25 37.69 -6.79
C ASP A 452 6.47 37.52 -7.73
N THR A 453 7.68 37.63 -7.16
CA THR A 453 8.97 37.42 -7.85
C THR A 453 9.37 35.96 -8.01
N GLY A 454 8.58 35.01 -7.49
CA GLY A 454 8.90 33.58 -7.43
C GLY A 454 9.93 33.20 -6.36
N GLN A 455 10.32 34.15 -5.49
CA GLN A 455 11.16 33.89 -4.33
C GLN A 455 10.32 33.41 -3.14
N ILE A 456 10.85 32.47 -2.38
CA ILE A 456 10.24 32.01 -1.13
C ILE A 456 10.77 32.90 -0.01
N LYS A 457 9.87 33.56 0.72
CA LYS A 457 10.21 34.28 1.95
C LYS A 457 9.65 33.50 3.13
N VAL A 458 10.43 33.41 4.21
CA VAL A 458 10.02 32.74 5.44
C VAL A 458 10.06 33.73 6.59
N GLU A 459 8.95 33.91 7.29
CA GLU A 459 8.93 34.60 8.59
C GLU A 459 9.01 33.59 9.72
N ILE A 460 9.90 33.89 10.66
CA ILE A 460 10.06 33.17 11.91
C ILE A 460 10.09 34.23 13.00
N PRO A 461 8.96 34.47 13.72
CA PRO A 461 8.87 35.55 14.70
C PRO A 461 9.93 35.40 15.79
N LEU A 462 10.75 36.43 16.03
CA LEU A 462 11.83 36.37 17.03
C LEU A 462 11.31 36.06 18.44
N ALA A 463 10.10 36.53 18.76
CA ALA A 463 9.47 36.39 20.07
C ALA A 463 9.37 34.94 20.56
N VAL A 464 9.30 33.95 19.66
CA VAL A 464 9.16 32.53 20.02
C VAL A 464 10.44 31.90 20.55
N ASP A 465 11.59 32.55 20.32
CA ASP A 465 12.92 32.07 20.70
C ASP A 465 13.61 32.99 21.73
N MET A 466 12.96 34.11 22.11
CA MET A 466 13.58 35.16 22.94
C MET A 466 14.05 34.67 24.32
N GLU A 467 13.27 33.82 24.99
CA GLU A 467 13.64 33.32 26.31
C GLU A 467 14.89 32.43 26.27
N ASP A 468 15.06 31.64 25.22
CA ASP A 468 16.20 30.74 25.08
C ASP A 468 17.45 31.48 24.59
N LEU A 469 17.29 32.46 23.70
CA LEU A 469 18.37 33.35 23.29
C LEU A 469 18.91 34.21 24.46
N GLN A 470 18.08 34.53 25.45
CA GLN A 470 18.52 35.23 26.67
C GLN A 470 19.31 34.34 27.63
N LYS A 471 19.19 33.00 27.55
CA LYS A 471 19.95 32.07 28.39
C LYS A 471 21.34 31.78 27.83
N THR A 472 21.54 31.98 26.53
CA THR A 472 22.81 31.71 25.81
C THR A 472 23.64 32.96 25.54
N ALA A 473 23.07 34.16 25.76
CA ALA A 473 23.77 35.45 25.78
C ALA A 473 24.42 35.71 27.14
#